data_AF-A0A527U4U3-F1
#
_entry.id   AF-A0A527U4U3-F1
#
_cell.length_a   1.000
_cell.length_b   1.000
_cell.length_c   1.000
_cell.angle_alpha   90.00
_cell.angle_beta   90.00
_cell.angle_gamma   90.00
#
_symmetry.space_group_name_H-M   'P 1'
#
loop_
_entity.id
_entity.type
_entity.pdbx_description
1 polymer ?
#
loop_
_entity_poly.entity_id
_entity_poly.type
_entity_poly.pdbx_seq_one_letter_code
_entity_poly.pdbx_strand_id
1 'polypeptide(L)'
;MSFSAAQSPSFARGCRQVLESDVKITSMRLYADILANAARNGWDYTPESIVSGSKRHFEEMKLQLNDAGYEIVPVGARLYCKRLDKLAVR
;
A
#
# COMPACT_ATOMS: atom_id res chain seq x y z
N MET A 1 -34.42 -6.90 -21.08
CA MET A 1 -33.24 -6.14 -20.62
C MET A 1 -33.14 -6.36 -19.11
N SER A 2 -32.24 -7.23 -18.68
CA SER A 2 -32.02 -7.53 -17.25
C SER A 2 -30.89 -6.65 -16.73
N PHE A 3 -31.20 -5.77 -15.78
CA PHE A 3 -30.18 -5.05 -15.04
C PHE A 3 -29.46 -6.04 -14.13
N SER A 4 -28.24 -6.41 -14.49
CA SER A 4 -27.34 -7.10 -13.57
C SER A 4 -27.08 -6.12 -12.43
N ALA A 5 -27.69 -6.38 -11.26
CA ALA A 5 -27.30 -5.70 -10.04
C ALA A 5 -25.81 -6.01 -9.84
N ALA A 6 -24.95 -5.02 -10.05
CA ALA A 6 -23.56 -5.11 -9.64
C ALA A 6 -23.58 -5.49 -8.16
N GLN A 7 -23.08 -6.68 -7.84
CA GLN A 7 -22.95 -7.12 -6.46
C GLN A 7 -22.20 -6.01 -5.73
N SER A 8 -22.88 -5.35 -4.80
CA SER A 8 -22.26 -4.36 -3.93
C SER A 8 -21.04 -5.04 -3.30
N PRO A 9 -19.84 -4.43 -3.35
CA PRO A 9 -18.67 -5.06 -2.78
C PRO A 9 -18.98 -5.37 -1.32
N SER A 10 -18.96 -6.67 -1.01
CA SER A 10 -19.18 -7.14 0.34
C SER A 10 -18.06 -6.59 1.22
N PHE A 11 -18.36 -5.56 2.01
CA PHE A 11 -17.50 -5.08 3.09
C PHE A 11 -17.34 -6.11 4.23
N ALA A 12 -17.88 -7.33 4.07
CA ALA A 12 -17.75 -8.42 5.03
C ALA A 12 -16.42 -9.20 4.91
N ARG A 13 -15.46 -8.74 4.09
CA ARG A 13 -14.05 -9.15 4.21
C ARG A 13 -13.36 -8.11 5.08
N GLY A 14 -12.80 -8.56 6.20
CA GLY A 14 -12.31 -7.73 7.31
C GLY A 14 -11.65 -6.41 6.89
N CYS A 15 -11.99 -5.39 7.65
CA CYS A 15 -11.53 -4.01 7.57
C CYS A 15 -9.99 -3.90 7.31
N ARG A 16 -9.58 -3.74 6.04
CA ARG A 16 -8.17 -3.69 5.58
C ARG A 16 -7.77 -2.27 5.19
N GLN A 17 -7.87 -1.32 6.12
CA GLN A 17 -7.40 0.05 5.88
C GLN A 17 -5.92 0.20 6.25
N VAL A 18 -5.16 0.91 5.42
CA VAL A 18 -3.77 1.31 5.70
C VAL A 18 -3.60 2.80 5.42
N LEU A 19 -2.83 3.49 6.26
CA LEU A 19 -2.52 4.90 6.02
C LEU A 19 -1.57 5.03 4.82
N GLU A 20 -1.81 5.99 3.95
CA GLU A 20 -0.92 6.30 2.82
C GLU A 20 0.49 6.65 3.28
N SER A 21 0.62 7.29 4.46
CA SER A 21 1.93 7.54 5.08
C SER A 21 2.69 6.26 5.39
N ASP A 22 2.01 5.23 5.88
CA ASP A 22 2.62 3.96 6.25
C ASP A 22 3.02 3.19 5.00
N VAL A 23 2.20 3.24 3.95
CA VAL A 23 2.54 2.70 2.62
C VAL A 23 3.78 3.42 2.07
N LYS A 24 3.85 4.75 2.18
CA LYS A 24 5.00 5.53 1.70
C LYS A 24 6.27 5.17 2.46
N ILE A 25 6.24 5.11 3.79
CA ILE A 25 7.40 4.74 4.61
C ILE A 25 7.87 3.32 4.27
N THR A 26 6.94 2.37 4.14
CA THR A 26 7.25 0.98 3.80
C THR A 26 7.86 0.88 2.41
N SER A 27 7.26 1.54 1.41
CA SER A 27 7.77 1.62 0.05
C SER A 27 9.19 2.19 0.00
N MET A 28 9.46 3.30 0.70
CA MET A 28 10.81 3.89 0.70
C MET A 28 11.85 2.97 1.33
N ARG A 29 11.50 2.23 2.40
CA ARG A 29 12.40 1.24 3.01
C ARG A 29 12.73 0.11 2.03
N LEU A 30 11.72 -0.50 1.40
CA LEU A 30 11.94 -1.57 0.43
C LEU A 30 12.72 -1.07 -0.80
N TYR A 31 12.45 0.14 -1.27
CA TYR A 31 13.19 0.72 -2.38
C TYR A 31 14.67 0.97 -2.01
N ALA A 32 14.94 1.42 -0.79
CA ALA A 32 16.32 1.57 -0.30
C ALA A 32 17.06 0.24 -0.27
N ASP A 33 16.38 -0.85 0.13
CA ASP A 33 16.97 -2.20 0.11
C ASP A 33 17.29 -2.68 -1.32
N ILE A 34 16.42 -2.36 -2.29
CA ILE A 34 16.65 -2.61 -3.72
C ILE A 34 17.89 -1.86 -4.20
N LEU A 35 18.00 -0.56 -3.90
CA LEU A 35 19.15 0.26 -4.28
C LEU A 35 20.45 -0.25 -3.63
N ALA A 36 20.40 -0.59 -2.35
CA ALA A 36 21.54 -1.17 -1.64
C ALA A 36 22.00 -2.49 -2.28
N ASN A 37 21.04 -3.34 -2.70
CA ASN A 37 21.36 -4.57 -3.41
C ASN A 37 21.96 -4.32 -4.79
N ALA A 38 21.45 -3.32 -5.52
CA ALA A 38 22.00 -2.95 -6.82
C ALA A 38 23.43 -2.43 -6.71
N ALA A 39 23.69 -1.53 -5.74
CA ALA A 39 25.02 -1.01 -5.45
C ALA A 39 26.03 -2.11 -5.09
N ARG A 40 25.62 -3.08 -4.26
CA ARG A 40 26.46 -4.26 -3.96
C ARG A 40 26.82 -5.08 -5.20
N ASN A 41 25.99 -5.04 -6.24
CA ASN A 41 26.21 -5.73 -7.51
C ASN A 41 26.86 -4.82 -8.58
N GLY A 42 27.40 -3.66 -8.18
CA GLY A 42 28.13 -2.76 -9.08
C GLY A 42 27.24 -1.85 -9.94
N TRP A 43 25.93 -1.80 -9.68
CA TRP A 43 25.02 -0.88 -10.36
C TRP A 43 24.98 0.45 -9.63
N ASP A 44 25.19 1.54 -10.37
CA ASP A 44 25.07 2.91 -9.86
C ASP A 44 23.94 3.64 -10.61
N TYR A 45 23.10 4.33 -9.84
CA TYR A 45 21.90 5.00 -10.33
C TYR A 45 22.03 6.50 -10.13
N THR A 46 21.71 7.29 -11.16
CA THR A 46 21.73 8.75 -11.01
C THR A 46 20.67 9.20 -9.99
N PRO A 47 20.87 10.34 -9.30
CA PRO A 47 19.87 10.87 -8.37
C PRO A 47 18.46 11.00 -8.98
N GLU A 48 18.35 11.40 -10.24
CA GLU A 48 17.08 11.55 -10.94
C GLU A 48 16.39 10.19 -11.17
N SER A 49 17.18 9.15 -11.49
CA SER A 49 16.68 7.78 -11.64
C SER A 49 16.22 7.19 -10.30
N ILE A 50 16.90 7.52 -9.20
CA ILE A 50 16.50 7.15 -7.84
C ILE A 50 15.17 7.81 -7.46
N VAL A 51 15.04 9.13 -7.70
CA VAL A 51 13.80 9.87 -7.39
C VAL A 51 12.63 9.35 -8.22
N SER A 52 12.80 9.21 -9.53
CA SER A 52 11.73 8.71 -10.42
C SER A 52 11.36 7.25 -10.10
N GLY A 53 12.35 6.40 -9.82
CA GLY A 53 12.12 5.00 -9.46
C GLY A 53 11.42 4.85 -8.10
N SER A 54 11.75 5.67 -7.11
CA SER A 54 11.06 5.66 -5.81
C SER A 54 9.58 6.04 -5.93
N LYS A 55 9.27 7.06 -6.76
CA LYS A 55 7.90 7.47 -7.05
C LYS A 55 7.13 6.33 -7.72
N ARG A 56 7.72 5.70 -8.75
CA ARG A 56 7.10 4.56 -9.43
C ARG A 56 6.85 3.40 -8.46
N HIS A 57 7.83 3.04 -7.65
CA HIS A 57 7.71 1.95 -6.68
C HIS A 57 6.58 2.19 -5.66
N PHE A 58 6.41 3.43 -5.21
CA PHE A 58 5.30 3.79 -4.33
C PHE A 58 3.93 3.62 -5.01
N GLU A 59 3.77 4.12 -6.23
CA GLU A 59 2.50 3.97 -6.97
C GLU A 59 2.19 2.49 -7.28
N GLU A 60 3.18 1.69 -7.67
CA GLU A 60 3.03 0.26 -7.91
C GLU A 60 2.61 -0.49 -6.64
N MET A 61 3.20 -0.17 -5.48
CA MET A 61 2.81 -0.76 -4.21
C MET A 61 1.37 -0.41 -3.84
N LYS A 62 0.92 0.82 -4.11
CA LYS A 62 -0.48 1.21 -3.89
C LYS A 62 -1.44 0.37 -4.74
N LEU A 63 -1.10 0.15 -6.01
CA LEU A 63 -1.89 -0.71 -6.90
C LEU A 63 -1.96 -2.15 -6.37
N GLN A 64 -0.83 -2.73 -5.97
CA GLN A 64 -0.77 -4.08 -5.40
C GLN A 64 -1.62 -4.22 -4.12
N LEU A 65 -1.61 -3.21 -3.26
CA LEU A 65 -2.42 -3.19 -2.04
C LEU A 65 -3.92 -3.10 -2.37
N ASN A 66 -4.30 -2.25 -3.32
CA ASN A 66 -5.69 -2.16 -3.78
C ASN A 66 -6.16 -3.50 -4.37
N ASP A 67 -5.34 -4.16 -5.20
CA ASP A 67 -5.63 -5.47 -5.78
C ASP A 67 -5.74 -6.57 -4.69
N ALA A 68 -4.97 -6.44 -3.60
CA ALA A 68 -5.06 -7.31 -2.42
C ALA A 68 -6.26 -6.98 -1.50
N GLY A 69 -7.09 -5.99 -1.87
CA GLY A 69 -8.29 -5.59 -1.15
C GLY A 69 -8.03 -4.69 0.06
N TYR A 70 -6.91 -3.97 0.08
CA TYR A 70 -6.67 -2.91 1.04
C TYR A 70 -7.28 -1.60 0.56
N GLU A 71 -7.77 -0.80 1.50
CA GLU A 71 -8.15 0.58 1.29
C GLU A 71 -7.05 1.49 1.81
N ILE A 72 -6.42 2.24 0.91
CA ILE A 72 -5.36 3.19 1.27
C ILE A 72 -6.02 4.52 1.61
N VAL A 73 -5.90 4.93 2.86
CA VAL A 73 -6.53 6.17 3.34
C VAL A 73 -5.52 7.33 3.38
N PRO A 74 -5.92 8.57 3.07
CA PRO A 74 -5.03 9.72 3.08
C PRO A 74 -4.42 10.03 4.46
N VAL A 75 -3.31 10.76 4.46
CA VAL A 75 -2.71 11.30 5.68
C VAL A 75 -3.71 12.21 6.40
N GLY A 76 -3.87 12.02 7.72
CA GLY A 76 -4.83 12.77 8.53
C GLY A 76 -6.25 12.18 8.52
N ALA A 77 -6.54 11.20 7.66
CA ALA A 77 -7.75 10.41 7.78
C ALA A 77 -7.68 9.52 9.01
N ARG A 78 -8.83 9.33 9.68
CA ARG A 78 -8.93 8.38 10.78
C ARG A 78 -9.21 7.00 10.19
N LEU A 79 -8.38 6.02 10.53
CA LEU A 79 -8.72 4.62 10.26
C LEU A 79 -10.02 4.29 11.00
N TYR A 80 -11.07 3.97 10.25
CA TYR A 80 -12.38 3.60 10.79
C TYR A 80 -12.37 2.16 11.28
N CYS A 81 -11.49 1.36 10.70
CA CYS A 81 -11.13 0.01 11.11
C CYS A 81 -10.25 0.03 12.39
N LYS A 82 -10.78 0.49 13.52
CA LYS A 82 -10.11 0.25 14.81
C LYS A 82 -10.23 -1.23 15.15
N ARG A 83 -9.10 -1.95 15.12
CA ARG A 83 -8.84 -3.27 15.75
C ARG A 83 -10.08 -3.92 16.38
N LEU A 84 -10.72 -4.82 15.63
CA LEU A 84 -11.62 -5.82 16.21
C LEU A 84 -10.87 -6.75 17.20
N ASP A 85 -9.54 -6.65 17.26
CA ASP A 85 -8.66 -7.41 18.15
C ASP A 85 -8.86 -7.10 19.65
N LYS A 86 -9.70 -6.12 20.02
CA LYS A 86 -10.02 -5.81 21.43
C LYS A 86 -11.40 -6.28 21.91
N LEU A 87 -12.22 -6.93 21.06
CA LEU A 87 -13.54 -7.42 21.46
C LEU A 87 -13.61 -8.95 21.68
N ALA A 88 -12.47 -9.65 21.60
CA ALA A 88 -12.38 -11.10 21.78
C ALA A 88 -11.55 -11.52 23.01
N VAL A 89 -11.55 -10.72 24.08
CA VAL A 89 -11.17 -11.21 25.41
C VAL A 89 -12.41 -11.11 26.29
N ARG A 90 -13.08 -12.25 26.44
CA ARG A 90 -14.17 -12.46 27.39
C ARG A 90 -13.69 -13.52 28.38
#